data_AF-F8PFX7-F1
#
_entry.id   AF-F8PFX7-F1
#
_cell.length_a   1.000
_cell.length_b   1.000
_cell.length_c   1.000
_cell.angle_alpha   90.00
_cell.angle_beta   90.00
_cell.angle_gamma   90.00
#
_symmetry.space_group_name_H-M   'P 1'
#
loop_
_entity.id
_entity.type
_entity.pdbx_description
1 polymer ?
#
loop_
_entity_poly.entity_id
_entity_poly.type
_entity_poly.pdbx_seq_one_letter_code
_entity_poly.pdbx_strand_id
1 'polypeptide(L)' 'TSALLDSGANGIFIDQLWEELNGLPFVKLDMSIPVYNVDGTLNAGGCIMHKCSFVIKYQGH' A
#
# COMPACT_ATOMS: atom_id res chain seq x y z
N THR A 1 8.05 8.31 10.24
CA THR A 1 7.66 7.23 9.31
C THR A 1 7.73 5.91 10.04
N SER A 2 6.61 5.20 10.13
CA SER A 2 6.52 3.86 10.71
C SER A 2 5.96 2.91 9.67
N ALA A 3 6.46 1.68 9.63
CA ALA A 3 5.92 0.61 8.80
C ALA A 3 5.60 -0.60 9.68
N LEU A 4 4.61 -1.41 9.27
CA LEU A 4 4.24 -2.64 9.95
C LEU A 4 4.83 -3.83 9.17
N LEU A 5 5.60 -4.67 9.87
CA LEU A 5 5.96 -5.98 9.35
C LEU A 5 4.81 -6.94 9.64
N ASP A 6 3.98 -7.19 8.64
CA ASP A 6 2.76 -7.99 8.77
C ASP A 6 2.89 -9.29 7.97
N SER A 7 3.05 -10.41 8.66
CA SER A 7 3.05 -11.75 8.03
C SER A 7 1.66 -12.23 7.60
N GLY A 8 0.60 -11.55 8.05
CA GLY A 8 -0.78 -11.82 7.64
C GLY A 8 -1.18 -11.16 6.32
N ALA A 9 -0.33 -10.28 5.78
CA ALA A 9 -0.58 -9.59 4.52
C ALA A 9 0.04 -10.36 3.34
N ASN A 10 -0.74 -10.52 2.26
CA ASN A 10 -0.28 -11.18 1.03
C ASN A 10 0.66 -10.32 0.17
N GLY A 11 0.88 -9.06 0.52
CA GLY A 11 1.65 -8.12 -0.28
C GLY A 11 2.12 -6.91 0.52
N ILE A 12 2.77 -5.98 -0.17
CA ILE A 12 3.24 -4.72 0.40
C ILE A 12 2.22 -3.64 0.03
N PHE A 13 1.68 -2.97 1.04
CA PHE A 13 0.72 -1.89 0.87
C PHE A 13 1.29 -0.60 1.44
N ILE A 14 0.92 0.51 0.81
CA ILE A 14 1.37 1.85 1.18
C ILE A 14 0.13 2.68 1.48
N ASP A 15 0.17 3.40 2.59
CA ASP A 15 -0.87 4.34 2.98
C ASP A 15 -0.95 5.52 2.00
N GLN A 16 -2.17 5.89 1.62
CA GLN A 16 -2.40 6.95 0.63
C GLN A 16 -1.93 8.33 1.13
N LEU A 17 -2.08 8.64 2.42
CA LEU A 17 -1.60 9.93 2.93
C LEU A 17 -0.07 9.99 2.93
N TRP A 18 0.58 8.87 3.23
CA TRP A 18 2.03 8.77 3.11
C TRP A 18 2.49 8.90 1.65
N GLU A 19 1.74 8.38 0.69
CA GLU A 19 1.93 8.63 -0.75
C GLU A 19 1.97 10.13 -1.06
N GLU A 20 0.92 10.85 -0.68
CA GLU A 20 0.73 12.25 -1.05
C GLU A 20 1.83 13.14 -0.47
N LEU A 21 2.24 12.86 0.77
CA LEU A 21 3.28 13.61 1.46
C LEU A 21 4.69 13.38 0.87
N ASN A 22 4.95 12.24 0.26
CA ASN A 22 6.28 11.87 -0.25
C ASN A 22 6.42 11.98 -1.77
N GLY A 23 5.34 12.31 -2.50
CA GLY A 23 5.37 12.57 -3.94
C GLY A 23 5.86 11.38 -4.77
N LEU A 24 5.53 10.16 -4.35
CA LEU A 24 5.94 8.95 -5.07
C LEU A 24 5.26 8.86 -6.45
N PRO A 25 5.90 8.18 -7.43
CA PRO A 25 5.38 8.08 -8.79
C PRO A 25 4.29 7.01 -8.91
N PHE A 26 3.09 7.33 -8.43
CA PHE A 26 1.94 6.43 -8.54
C PHE A 26 1.28 6.47 -9.91
N VAL A 27 0.84 5.30 -10.37
CA VAL A 27 0.06 5.09 -11.58
C VAL A 27 -1.29 4.52 -11.19
N LYS A 28 -2.37 5.19 -11.60
CA LYS A 28 -3.73 4.74 -11.36
C LYS A 28 -3.97 3.39 -12.03
N LEU A 29 -4.63 2.49 -11.32
CA LEU A 29 -5.06 1.21 -11.87
C LEU A 29 -6.34 1.41 -12.69
N ASP A 30 -6.47 0.66 -13.79
CA ASP A 30 -7.68 0.66 -14.60
C ASP A 30 -8.89 0.09 -13.84
N MET A 31 -8.64 -0.84 -12.91
CA MET A 31 -9.63 -1.43 -12.02
C MET A 31 -9.08 -1.46 -10.60
N SER A 32 -9.91 -1.09 -9.63
CA SER A 32 -9.54 -1.14 -8.22
C SER A 32 -9.43 -2.58 -7.72
N ILE A 33 -8.52 -2.82 -6.79
CA ILE A 33 -8.35 -4.15 -6.19
C ILE A 33 -8.99 -4.12 -4.79
N PRO A 34 -10.07 -4.89 -4.55
CA PRO A 34 -10.67 -4.97 -3.22
C PRO A 34 -9.74 -5.69 -2.26
N VAL A 35 -9.59 -5.13 -1.05
CA VAL A 35 -8.83 -5.75 0.04
C VAL A 35 -9.82 -6.24 1.09
N TYR A 36 -9.66 -7.49 1.51
CA TYR A 36 -10.49 -8.11 2.54
C TYR A 36 -9.64 -8.41 3.76
N ASN A 37 -10.21 -8.19 4.94
CA ASN A 37 -9.63 -8.63 6.19
C ASN A 37 -9.77 -10.15 6.34
N VAL A 38 -9.11 -10.73 7.36
CA VAL A 38 -9.14 -12.17 7.62
C VAL A 38 -10.55 -12.71 7.91
N ASP A 39 -11.45 -11.87 8.41
CA ASP A 39 -12.85 -12.21 8.68
C ASP A 39 -13.75 -12.10 7.43
N GLY A 40 -13.17 -11.78 6.26
CA GLY A 40 -13.88 -11.63 4.99
C GLY A 40 -14.57 -10.28 4.80
N THR A 41 -14.48 -9.36 5.77
CA THR A 41 -15.00 -7.99 5.61
C THR A 41 -14.10 -7.16 4.70
N LEU A 42 -14.66 -6.15 4.04
CA LEU A 42 -13.85 -5.19 3.28
C LEU A 42 -12.94 -4.40 4.24
N ASN A 43 -11.72 -4.15 3.80
CA ASN A 43 -10.78 -3.32 4.54
C ASN A 43 -11.35 -1.89 4.68
N ALA A 44 -11.26 -1.33 5.89
CA ALA A 44 -11.80 0.00 6.19
C ALA A 44 -11.08 1.12 5.44
N GLY A 45 -9.82 0.90 5.03
CA GLY A 45 -9.07 1.80 4.17
C GLY A 45 -9.51 1.77 2.70
N GLY A 46 -10.43 0.88 2.34
CA GLY A 46 -10.99 0.75 1.00
C GLY A 46 -10.17 -0.15 0.07
N CYS A 47 -10.32 0.08 -1.24
CA CYS A 47 -9.65 -0.67 -2.29
C CYS A 47 -8.31 -0.02 -2.68
N ILE A 48 -7.41 -0.82 -3.24
CA ILE A 48 -6.18 -0.29 -3.85
C ILE A 48 -6.52 0.35 -5.19
N MET A 49 -6.17 1.62 -5.35
CA MET A 49 -6.47 2.43 -6.53
C MET A 49 -5.25 2.73 -7.40
N HIS A 50 -4.05 2.65 -6.82
CA HIS A 50 -2.80 3.02 -7.47
C HIS A 50 -1.73 1.96 -7.24
N LYS A 51 -0.74 1.91 -8.14
CA LYS A 51 0.50 1.16 -7.96
C LYS A 51 1.69 2.10 -8.15
N CYS A 52 2.80 1.82 -7.50
CA CYS A 52 4.06 2.50 -7.75
C CYS A 52 5.21 1.49 -7.75
N SER A 53 6.30 1.88 -8.38
CA SER A 53 7.57 1.16 -8.33
C SER A 53 8.65 2.17 -7.98
N PHE A 54 9.36 1.93 -6.88
CA PHE A 54 10.46 2.76 -6.43
C PHE A 54 11.46 1.93 -5.63
N VAL A 55 12.67 2.47 -5.48
CA VAL A 55 13.72 1.84 -4.69
C VAL A 55 13.66 2.41 -3.28
N ILE A 56 13.44 1.53 -2.30
CA ILE A 56 13.59 1.88 -0.88
C ILE A 56 15.05 1.64 -0.52
N LYS A 57 15.69 2.61 0.11
CA LYS A 57 16.97 2.43 0.80
C LYS A 57 16.75 2.58 2.29
N TYR A 58 16.99 1.53 3.06
CA TYR A 58 16.87 1.55 4.50
C TYR A 58 18.22 1.24 5.15
N GLN A 59 18.76 2.20 5.91
CA GLN A 59 20.06 2.08 6.58
C GLN A 59 21.22 1.68 5.65
N GLY A 60 21.17 2.11 4.37
CA GLY A 60 22.21 1.80 3.39
C GLY A 60 22.03 0.48 2.63
N HIS A 61 20.91 -0.22 2.86
CA HIS A 61 20.50 -1.44 2.14
C HIS A 61 19.30 -1.20 1.24
#